data_AF-A0AAI9W9R0-F1
#
_entry.id   AF-A0AAI9W9R0-F1
#
_cell.length_a   1.000
_cell.length_b   1.000
_cell.length_c   1.000
_cell.angle_alpha   90.00
_cell.angle_beta   90.00
_cell.angle_gamma   90.00
#
_symmetry.space_group_name_H-M   'P 1'
#
loop_
_entity.id
_entity.type
_entity.pdbx_description
1 polymer ?
#
loop_
_entity_poly.entity_id
_entity_poly.type
_entity_poly.pdbx_seq_one_letter_code
_entity_poly.pdbx_strand_id
1 'polypeptide(L)'
;MPTCENCGQKWPWKTGVKNTVKFRNKAKCPYCEKTQYLIPKSRKLTAISSYMPALLIIALTLILDLDGLGIFFLATALMLVFLGLYPFMMKLSNDDPMSTYKM
;
A
#
# COMPACT_ATOMS: atom_id res chain seq x y z
N MET A 1 2.46 7.07 -8.15
CA MET A 1 3.63 6.28 -7.71
C MET A 1 4.63 7.15 -6.98
N PRO A 2 5.32 6.60 -5.97
CA PRO A 2 6.34 7.32 -5.21
C PRO A 2 7.57 7.63 -6.08
N THR A 3 8.14 8.81 -5.86
CA THR A 3 9.38 9.29 -6.47
C THR A 3 10.57 8.79 -5.67
N CYS A 4 11.63 8.39 -6.35
CA CYS A 4 12.91 8.06 -5.72
C CYS A 4 13.57 9.34 -5.19
N GLU A 5 13.86 9.41 -3.89
CA GLU A 5 14.61 10.53 -3.30
C GLU A 5 16.02 10.72 -3.88
N ASN A 6 16.67 9.65 -4.36
CA ASN A 6 18.04 9.74 -4.86
C ASN A 6 18.15 10.22 -6.32
N CYS A 7 17.29 9.72 -7.22
CA CYS A 7 17.36 10.07 -8.64
C CYS A 7 16.18 10.91 -9.13
N GLY A 8 15.20 11.23 -8.27
CA GLY A 8 14.01 12.00 -8.63
C GLY A 8 13.04 11.29 -9.59
N GLN A 9 13.37 10.08 -10.05
CA GLN A 9 12.55 9.31 -10.98
C GLN A 9 11.34 8.68 -10.27
N LYS A 10 10.19 8.69 -10.94
CA LYS A 10 8.99 7.99 -10.49
C LYS A 10 9.20 6.50 -10.64
N TRP A 11 8.89 5.73 -9.61
CA TRP A 11 8.88 4.27 -9.75
C TRP A 11 7.86 3.83 -10.80
N PRO A 12 8.08 2.70 -11.49
CA PRO A 12 7.10 2.14 -12.42
C PRO A 12 6.06 1.27 -11.71
N TRP A 13 4.78 1.39 -12.15
CA TRP A 13 3.58 0.61 -11.78
C TRP A 13 3.85 -0.68 -11.02
N LYS A 14 4.45 -1.54 -11.82
CA LYS A 14 4.64 -2.97 -11.60
C LYS A 14 5.65 -3.25 -10.50
N THR A 15 6.67 -2.41 -10.34
CA THR A 15 7.73 -2.60 -9.34
C THR A 15 7.23 -2.29 -7.94
N GLY A 16 6.40 -1.26 -7.79
CA GLY A 16 5.75 -0.94 -6.51
C GLY A 16 4.84 -2.07 -6.05
N VAL A 17 3.94 -2.53 -6.94
CA VAL A 17 3.04 -3.66 -6.64
C VAL A 17 3.83 -4.94 -6.33
N LYS A 18 4.83 -5.29 -7.14
CA LYS A 18 5.66 -6.49 -6.92
C LYS A 18 6.37 -6.47 -5.57
N ASN A 19 6.79 -5.30 -5.10
CA ASN A 19 7.43 -5.17 -3.78
C ASN A 19 6.43 -5.21 -2.63
N THR A 20 5.24 -4.63 -2.81
CA THR A 20 4.13 -4.75 -1.85
C THR A 20 3.70 -6.20 -1.69
N VAL A 21 3.52 -6.94 -2.80
CA VAL A 21 3.16 -8.37 -2.79
C VAL A 21 4.25 -9.23 -2.14
N LYS A 22 5.52 -8.87 -2.34
CA LYS A 22 6.65 -9.56 -1.69
C LYS A 22 6.86 -9.13 -0.23
N PHE A 23 6.06 -8.22 0.31
CA PHE A 23 6.20 -7.65 1.66
C PHE A 23 7.64 -7.21 1.98
N ARG A 24 8.37 -6.70 0.97
CA ARG A 24 9.75 -6.27 1.16
C ARG A 24 9.79 -4.80 1.56
N ASN A 25 10.23 -4.54 2.78
CA ASN A 25 10.47 -3.17 3.28
C ASN A 25 11.68 -2.50 2.62
N LYS A 26 12.58 -3.27 2.00
CA LYS A 26 13.76 -2.76 1.26
C LYS A 26 13.63 -3.05 -0.22
N ALA A 27 13.94 -2.05 -1.03
CA ALA A 27 13.59 -2.01 -2.43
C ALA A 27 14.67 -1.27 -3.22
N LYS A 28 15.37 -1.94 -4.14
CA LYS A 28 16.36 -1.28 -5.01
C LYS A 28 15.65 -0.52 -6.12
N CYS A 29 16.04 0.73 -6.34
CA CYS A 29 15.52 1.53 -7.44
C CYS A 29 15.97 0.93 -8.79
N PRO A 30 15.07 0.74 -9.78
CA PRO A 30 15.46 0.20 -11.08
C PRO A 30 16.30 1.17 -11.93
N TYR A 31 16.38 2.45 -11.55
CA TYR A 31 17.12 3.48 -12.29
C TYR A 31 18.50 3.79 -11.69
N CYS A 32 18.61 3.83 -10.36
CA CYS A 32 19.86 4.19 -9.69
C CYS A 32 20.43 3.08 -8.81
N GLU A 33 19.79 1.90 -8.78
CA GLU A 33 20.15 0.70 -8.02
C GLU A 33 20.32 0.88 -6.50
N LYS A 34 20.14 2.11 -6.00
CA LYS A 34 20.20 2.41 -4.57
C LYS A 34 19.04 1.77 -3.84
N THR A 35 19.36 1.23 -2.67
CA THR A 35 18.39 0.62 -1.76
C THR A 35 17.56 1.73 -1.12
N GLN A 36 16.25 1.64 -1.28
CA GLN A 36 15.29 2.53 -0.65
C GLN A 36 14.38 1.73 0.29
N TYR A 37 13.97 2.37 1.37
CA TYR A 37 13.05 1.83 2.33
C TYR A 37 11.62 2.27 2.00
N LEU A 38 10.70 1.31 1.96
CA LEU A 38 9.27 1.63 1.88
C LEU A 38 8.84 2.07 3.27
N ILE A 39 8.60 3.37 3.41
CA ILE A 39 8.06 3.95 4.64
C ILE A 39 6.59 4.30 4.39
N PRO A 40 5.65 3.82 5.23
CA PRO A 40 4.29 4.31 5.15
C PRO A 40 4.30 5.83 5.40
N LYS A 41 3.70 6.62 4.49
CA LYS A 41 3.62 8.09 4.63
C LYS A 41 3.09 8.53 5.98
N SER A 42 2.21 7.72 6.58
CA SER A 42 1.72 7.89 7.93
C SER A 42 1.18 6.55 8.43
N ARG A 43 1.65 6.08 9.59
CA ARG A 43 1.10 4.89 10.26
C ARG A 43 -0.40 5.03 10.54
N LYS A 44 -0.87 6.26 10.82
CA LYS A 44 -2.30 6.55 11.04
C LYS A 44 -3.12 6.36 9.76
N LEU A 45 -2.60 6.79 8.61
CA LEU A 45 -3.26 6.57 7.31
C LEU A 45 -3.31 5.08 6.94
N THR A 46 -2.24 4.33 7.20
CA THR A 46 -2.23 2.88 6.95
C THR A 46 -3.22 2.14 7.84
N ALA A 47 -3.29 2.51 9.12
CA ALA A 47 -4.26 1.94 10.06
C ALA A 47 -5.71 2.25 9.62
N ILE A 48 -6.01 3.53 9.35
CA ILE A 48 -7.36 3.96 8.91
C ILE A 48 -7.74 3.32 7.56
N SER A 49 -6.80 3.23 6.62
CA SER A 49 -6.98 2.55 5.34
C SER A 49 -7.30 1.07 5.48
N SER A 50 -6.85 0.40 6.54
CA SER A 50 -7.16 -1.00 6.80
C SER A 50 -8.60 -1.22 7.27
N TYR A 51 -9.19 -0.22 7.96
CA TYR A 51 -10.57 -0.29 8.44
C TYR A 51 -11.59 0.16 7.39
N MET A 52 -11.17 0.98 6.43
CA MET A 52 -12.04 1.50 5.38
C MET A 52 -12.76 0.41 4.55
N PRO A 53 -12.11 -0.68 4.08
CA PRO A 53 -12.82 -1.74 3.36
C PRO A 53 -13.85 -2.47 4.22
N ALA A 54 -13.59 -2.66 5.52
CA ALA A 54 -14.55 -3.31 6.41
C ALA A 54 -15.83 -2.47 6.57
N LEU A 55 -15.69 -1.15 6.76
CA LEU A 55 -16.84 -0.24 6.83
C LEU A 55 -17.63 -0.20 5.52
N LEU A 56 -16.95 -0.21 4.38
CA LEU A 56 -17.60 -0.27 3.06
C LEU A 56 -18.40 -1.56 2.89
N ILE A 57 -17.83 -2.72 3.25
CA ILE A 57 -18.56 -4.00 3.15
C ILE A 57 -19.83 -3.95 3.99
N ILE A 58 -19.74 -3.52 5.26
CA ILE A 58 -20.91 -3.42 6.16
C ILE A 58 -21.98 -2.50 5.58
N ALA A 59 -21.59 -1.32 5.07
CA ALA A 59 -22.52 -0.38 4.46
C ALA A 59 -23.19 -0.97 3.21
N LEU A 60 -22.43 -1.61 2.32
CA LEU A 60 -22.99 -2.22 1.11
C LEU A 60 -23.91 -3.40 1.44
N THR A 61 -23.58 -4.23 2.43
CA THR A 61 -24.44 -5.36 2.85
C THR A 61 -25.73 -4.92 3.54
N LEU A 62 -25.76 -3.71 4.12
CA LEU A 62 -26.97 -3.15 4.72
C LEU A 62 -27.93 -2.56 3.67
N ILE A 63 -27.40 -2.11 2.53
CA ILE A 63 -28.18 -1.47 1.46
C ILE A 63 -28.56 -2.48 0.38
N LEU A 64 -27.71 -3.47 0.13
CA LEU A 64 -27.90 -4.54 -0.83
C LEU A 64 -28.07 -5.85 -0.07
N ASP A 65 -29.21 -6.53 -0.23
CA ASP A 65 -29.44 -7.91 0.21
C ASP A 65 -28.57 -8.88 -0.61
N LEU A 66 -27.26 -8.81 -0.36
CA LEU A 66 -26.26 -9.65 -0.99
C LEU A 66 -26.24 -11.00 -0.28
N ASP A 67 -26.43 -12.05 -1.06
CA ASP A 67 -26.26 -13.42 -0.59
C ASP A 67 -24.78 -13.66 -0.18
N GLY A 68 -24.51 -14.69 0.63
CA GLY A 68 -23.18 -14.92 1.21
C GLY A 68 -22.03 -14.99 0.18
N LEU A 69 -22.34 -15.49 -1.02
CA LEU A 69 -21.43 -15.53 -2.17
C LEU A 69 -21.13 -14.13 -2.75
N GLY A 70 -22.12 -13.25 -2.78
CA GLY A 70 -21.96 -11.87 -3.24
C GLY A 70 -21.04 -11.06 -2.32
N ILE A 71 -21.18 -11.27 -1.00
CA ILE A 71 -20.29 -10.66 0.00
C ILE A 71 -18.84 -11.12 -0.20
N PHE A 72 -18.64 -12.41 -0.46
CA PHE A 72 -17.30 -12.98 -0.68
C PHE A 72 -16.61 -12.37 -1.92
N PHE A 73 -17.33 -12.24 -3.03
CA PHE A 73 -16.80 -11.60 -4.24
C PHE A 73 -16.51 -10.11 -4.02
N LEU A 74 -17.40 -9.40 -3.33
CA LEU A 74 -17.22 -7.98 -3.01
C LEU A 74 -15.97 -7.76 -2.14
N ALA A 75 -15.82 -8.55 -1.08
CA ALA A 75 -14.67 -8.48 -0.19
C ALA A 75 -13.35 -8.75 -0.94
N THR A 76 -13.34 -9.77 -1.80
CA THR A 76 -12.18 -10.13 -2.62
C THR A 76 -11.83 -9.00 -3.60
N ALA A 77 -12.83 -8.44 -4.28
CA ALA A 77 -12.63 -7.34 -5.23
C ALA A 77 -12.07 -6.09 -4.53
N LEU A 78 -12.63 -5.72 -3.38
CA LEU A 78 -12.13 -4.59 -2.58
C LEU A 78 -10.69 -4.84 -2.14
N MET A 79 -10.36 -6.03 -1.65
CA MET A 79 -9.00 -6.36 -1.23
C MET A 79 -7.99 -6.20 -2.38
N LEU A 80 -8.32 -6.65 -3.59
CA LEU A 80 -7.48 -6.48 -4.77
C LEU A 80 -7.28 -5.00 -5.13
N VAL A 81 -8.35 -4.20 -5.09
CA VAL A 81 -8.29 -2.75 -5.34
C VAL A 81 -7.41 -2.05 -4.30
N PHE A 82 -7.60 -2.37 -3.01
CA PHE A 82 -6.78 -1.82 -1.92
C PHE A 82 -5.31 -2.19 -2.05
N LEU A 83 -4.99 -3.44 -2.42
CA LEU A 83 -3.60 -3.86 -2.69
C LEU A 83 -2.97 -3.06 -3.85
N GLY A 84 -3.74 -2.74 -4.90
CA GLY A 84 -3.27 -1.92 -6.02
C GLY A 84 -3.08 -0.43 -5.66
N LEU A 85 -3.87 0.08 -4.72
CA LEU A 85 -3.80 1.46 -4.21
C LEU A 85 -2.78 1.64 -3.08
N TYR A 86 -2.46 0.57 -2.35
CA TYR A 86 -1.45 0.57 -1.27
C TYR A 86 -0.10 1.19 -1.66
N PRO A 87 0.50 0.89 -2.84
CA PRO A 87 1.76 1.51 -3.26
C PRO A 87 1.64 3.03 -3.51
N PHE A 88 0.44 3.60 -3.64
CA PHE A 88 0.24 5.06 -3.69
C PHE A 88 0.25 5.73 -2.31
N MET A 89 -0.15 4.99 -1.27
CA MET A 89 -0.15 5.45 0.12
C MET A 89 1.26 5.38 0.75
N MET A 90 2.19 4.63 0.16
CA MET A 90 3.58 4.52 0.64
C MET A 90 4.49 5.61 0.06
N LYS A 91 5.49 6.05 0.85
CA LYS A 91 6.63 6.87 0.40
C LYS A 91 7.85 5.97 0.30
N LEU A 92 8.76 6.28 -0.62
CA LEU A 92 10.11 5.75 -0.57
C LEU A 92 10.98 6.77 0.11
N SER A 93 11.75 6.33 1.11
CA SER A 93 12.81 7.14 1.69
C SER A 93 14.14 6.41 1.61
N ASN A 94 15.22 7.17 1.49
CA ASN A 94 16.58 6.65 1.53
C ASN A 94 17.03 6.30 2.95
N ASP A 95 16.42 6.93 3.96
CA ASP A 95 16.75 6.68 5.36
C ASP A 95 15.94 5.50 5.92
N ASP A 96 16.60 4.68 6.74
CA ASP A 96 15.94 3.57 7.43
C ASP A 96 14.99 4.16 8.50
N PRO A 97 13.67 3.89 8.46
CA PRO A 97 12.76 4.31 9.52
C PRO A 97 13.12 3.72 10.90
N MET A 98 14.04 2.75 10.94
CA MET A 98 14.60 2.17 12.16
C MET A 98 15.70 3.05 12.82
N SER A 99 16.12 4.18 12.23
CA SER A 99 17.07 5.09 12.91
C SER A 99 16.38 6.27 13.63
N THR A 100 15.14 6.59 13.27
CA THR A 100 14.44 7.78 13.79
C THR A 100 13.65 7.56 15.07
N TYR A 101 13.60 6.33 15.63
CA TYR A 101 13.00 6.05 16.95
C TYR A 101 14.00 6.13 18.10
N LYS A 102 15.24 6.58 17.86
CA LYS A 102 16.23 6.82 18.91
C LYS A 102 16.15 8.29 19.37
N MET A 103 14.96 8.73 19.77
CA MET A 103 14.74 9.96 20.56
C MET A 103 13.55 9.75 21.50
#